data_AF-A0A7W8CNW9-F1
#
_entry.id   AF-A0A7W8CNW9-F1
#
_cell.length_a   1.000
_cell.length_b   1.000
_cell.length_c   1.000
_cell.angle_alpha   90.00
_cell.angle_beta   90.00
_cell.angle_gamma   90.00
#
_symmetry.space_group_name_H-M   'P 1'
#
loop_
_entity.id
_entity.type
_entity.pdbx_description
1 polymer ?
#
loop_
_entity_poly.entity_id
_entity_poly.type
_entity_poly.pdbx_seq_one_letter_code
_entity_poly.pdbx_strand_id
1 'polypeptide(L)'
;MSTRGVIACATAVAVAVIVGVGTPASARASGDGLALNGTYLATSNGDWAKTNDSYHDETTVRSTWTITSTCSNPVDCTGQVTSDQGWTAPIRHNSDAWIVEREVPNWEKCPDGTAAPGHQRYRFWPVDATGYVAVGSPTLGGEERTTGPSGACGVNKLLVIRMPFRLDEVA
;
A
#
# COMPACT_ATOMS: atom_id res chain seq x y z
N MET A 1 11.00 78.53 -52.82
CA MET A 1 9.98 78.19 -51.82
C MET A 1 9.54 76.74 -52.03
N SER A 2 9.40 75.98 -50.93
CA SER A 2 8.99 74.56 -50.82
C SER A 2 10.07 73.53 -51.20
N THR A 3 10.88 72.92 -50.32
CA THR A 3 10.70 72.16 -49.05
C THR A 3 10.43 70.64 -49.27
N ARG A 4 11.45 69.82 -48.95
CA ARG A 4 11.51 68.46 -48.32
C ARG A 4 10.53 67.37 -48.83
N GLY A 5 10.87 66.09 -48.94
CA GLY A 5 12.00 65.30 -48.46
C GLY A 5 11.80 63.82 -48.82
N VAL A 6 12.87 63.04 -48.69
CA VAL A 6 12.93 61.59 -48.90
C VAL A 6 12.07 60.87 -47.86
N ILE A 7 11.21 59.92 -48.29
CA ILE A 7 10.53 58.99 -47.40
C ILE A 7 10.92 57.56 -47.81
N ALA A 8 11.78 56.97 -46.99
CA ALA A 8 11.92 55.52 -46.88
C ALA A 8 10.91 55.04 -45.83
N CYS A 9 10.09 54.03 -46.15
CA CYS A 9 9.36 53.28 -45.13
C CYS A 9 9.39 51.80 -45.48
N ALA A 10 9.89 51.05 -44.51
CA ALA A 10 10.22 49.64 -44.52
C ALA A 10 8.99 48.73 -44.73
N THR A 11 9.23 47.62 -45.43
CA THR A 11 8.34 46.45 -45.47
C THR A 11 8.20 45.85 -44.08
N ALA A 12 7.03 45.98 -43.45
CA ALA A 12 6.70 45.29 -42.22
C ALA A 12 6.27 43.85 -42.53
N VAL A 13 7.09 42.88 -42.17
CA VAL A 13 6.73 41.45 -42.17
C VAL A 13 5.90 41.19 -40.91
N ALA A 14 4.61 40.88 -41.07
CA ALA A 14 3.76 40.45 -39.98
C ALA A 14 4.02 38.97 -39.67
N VAL A 15 4.68 38.70 -38.53
CA VAL A 15 4.79 37.33 -37.99
C VAL A 15 3.55 37.06 -37.14
N ALA A 16 2.65 36.22 -37.63
CA ALA A 16 1.51 35.73 -36.86
C ALA A 16 1.98 34.65 -35.87
N VAL A 17 2.06 34.99 -34.58
CA VAL A 17 2.30 34.01 -33.51
C VAL A 17 0.98 33.30 -33.21
N ILE A 18 0.84 32.06 -33.69
CA ILE A 18 -0.30 31.21 -33.34
C ILE A 18 -0.06 30.71 -31.91
N VAL A 19 -0.66 31.37 -30.93
CA VAL A 19 -0.73 30.86 -29.55
C VAL A 19 -1.79 29.76 -29.53
N GLY A 20 -1.35 28.52 -29.72
CA GLY A 20 -2.19 27.35 -29.51
C GLY A 20 -2.50 27.22 -28.02
N VAL A 21 -3.67 27.70 -27.59
CA VAL A 21 -4.22 27.36 -26.28
C VAL A 21 -4.72 25.92 -26.37
N GLY A 22 -3.80 24.97 -26.20
CA GLY A 22 -4.16 23.59 -25.97
C GLY A 22 -4.97 23.52 -24.69
N THR A 23 -6.20 23.03 -24.76
CA THR A 23 -6.93 22.59 -23.56
C THR A 23 -6.01 21.63 -22.79
N PRO A 24 -5.82 21.78 -21.46
CA PRO A 24 -5.05 20.80 -20.72
C PRO A 24 -5.71 19.44 -20.96
N ALA A 25 -4.92 18.45 -21.40
CA ALA A 25 -5.39 17.09 -21.50
C ALA A 25 -5.98 16.72 -20.13
N SER A 26 -7.27 16.39 -20.10
CA SER A 26 -7.84 15.81 -18.89
C SER A 26 -7.08 14.52 -18.63
N ALA A 27 -6.21 14.53 -17.61
CA ALA A 27 -5.61 13.31 -17.10
C ALA A 27 -6.76 12.43 -16.59
N ARG A 28 -7.22 11.50 -17.43
CA ARG A 28 -8.03 10.39 -16.97
C ARG A 28 -7.05 9.45 -16.28
N ALA A 29 -7.01 9.51 -14.95
CA ALA A 29 -6.50 8.39 -14.19
C ALA A 29 -7.47 7.23 -14.46
N SER A 30 -7.08 6.30 -15.34
CA SER A 30 -7.72 4.99 -15.38
C SER A 30 -7.60 4.41 -13.97
N GLY A 31 -8.70 4.00 -13.35
CA GLY A 31 -8.70 3.40 -12.00
C GLY A 31 -7.80 2.17 -11.87
N ASP A 32 -7.34 1.63 -13.00
CA ASP A 32 -6.47 0.46 -13.13
C ASP A 32 -5.09 0.60 -12.46
N GLY A 33 -4.62 1.83 -12.19
CA GLY A 33 -3.34 2.06 -11.50
C GLY A 33 -3.42 2.30 -9.99
N LEU A 34 -4.63 2.41 -9.42
CA LEU A 34 -4.85 2.69 -7.99
C LEU A 34 -5.17 1.44 -7.20
N ALA A 35 -5.88 0.49 -7.82
CA ALA A 35 -6.28 -0.75 -7.18
C ALA A 35 -5.11 -1.74 -7.09
N LEU A 36 -5.00 -2.43 -5.96
CA LEU A 36 -4.10 -3.56 -5.79
C LEU A 36 -4.83 -4.84 -6.22
N ASN A 37 -4.51 -5.35 -7.41
CA ASN A 37 -5.14 -6.51 -8.01
C ASN A 37 -4.06 -7.45 -8.54
N GLY A 38 -4.16 -8.74 -8.20
CA GLY A 38 -3.21 -9.72 -8.71
C GLY A 38 -2.95 -10.86 -7.74
N THR A 39 -1.89 -11.62 -8.06
CA THR A 39 -1.38 -12.69 -7.21
C THR A 39 -0.06 -12.23 -6.61
N TYR A 40 0.11 -12.45 -5.30
CA TYR A 40 1.25 -11.96 -4.55
C TYR A 40 1.84 -13.04 -3.66
N LEU A 41 3.15 -13.00 -3.45
CA LEU A 41 3.84 -13.75 -2.42
C LEU A 41 3.92 -12.87 -1.16
N ALA A 42 3.16 -13.24 -0.15
CA ALA A 42 3.18 -12.60 1.17
C ALA A 42 4.18 -13.33 2.09
N THR A 43 5.09 -12.57 2.69
CA THR A 43 6.10 -13.07 3.62
C THR A 43 6.11 -12.24 4.89
N SER A 44 5.86 -12.88 6.02
CA SER A 44 6.06 -12.33 7.36
C SER A 44 7.34 -12.90 7.94
N ASN A 45 8.34 -12.04 8.13
CA ASN A 45 9.67 -12.44 8.56
C ASN A 45 9.72 -12.64 10.08
N GLY A 46 9.81 -13.90 10.50
CA GLY A 46 9.88 -14.28 11.90
C GLY A 46 11.27 -14.03 12.52
N ASP A 47 12.33 -14.01 11.72
CA ASP A 47 13.73 -13.87 12.17
C ASP A 47 14.02 -12.47 12.75
N TRP A 48 13.11 -11.51 12.56
CA TRP A 48 13.18 -10.15 13.09
C TRP A 48 11.92 -9.75 13.86
N ALA A 49 11.20 -10.75 14.36
CA ALA A 49 9.98 -10.55 15.08
C ALA A 49 10.23 -9.93 16.46
N LYS A 50 9.17 -9.31 17.00
CA LYS A 50 9.14 -8.79 18.37
C LYS A 50 7.91 -9.33 19.09
N THR A 51 8.14 -9.84 20.29
CA THR A 51 7.10 -10.20 21.24
C THR A 51 7.10 -9.19 22.36
N ASN A 52 6.03 -8.41 22.48
CA ASN A 52 5.88 -7.33 23.46
C ASN A 52 7.08 -6.35 23.44
N ASP A 53 7.43 -5.86 22.26
CA ASP A 53 8.54 -4.91 22.01
C ASP A 53 9.96 -5.45 22.20
N SER A 54 10.13 -6.67 22.69
CA SER A 54 11.43 -7.35 22.73
C SER A 54 11.63 -8.20 21.48
N TYR A 55 12.85 -8.20 20.91
CA TYR A 55 13.18 -9.12 19.83
C TYR A 55 13.07 -10.57 20.32
N HIS A 56 12.41 -11.39 19.51
CA HIS A 56 12.21 -12.80 19.73
C HIS A 56 11.86 -13.42 18.38
N ASP A 57 12.62 -14.44 17.96
CA ASP A 57 12.38 -15.08 16.67
C ASP A 57 11.04 -15.81 16.69
N GLU A 58 10.25 -15.60 15.65
CA GLU A 58 9.03 -16.34 15.37
C GLU A 58 9.22 -17.19 14.11
N THR A 59 8.25 -18.04 13.80
CA THR A 59 8.29 -18.77 12.53
C THR A 59 8.01 -17.80 11.37
N THR A 60 8.92 -17.75 10.39
CA THR A 60 8.66 -17.04 9.14
C THR A 60 7.50 -17.69 8.38
N VAL A 61 6.46 -16.91 8.08
CA VAL A 61 5.26 -17.36 7.37
C VAL A 61 5.32 -16.89 5.92
N ARG A 62 5.06 -17.80 4.98
CA ARG A 62 4.90 -17.50 3.56
C ARG A 62 3.57 -18.04 3.05
N SER A 63 2.92 -17.26 2.19
CA SER A 63 1.63 -17.60 1.59
C SER A 63 1.44 -16.89 0.27
N THR A 64 0.68 -17.49 -0.64
CA THR A 64 0.23 -16.83 -1.87
C THR A 64 -1.13 -16.18 -1.64
N TRP A 65 -1.23 -14.90 -1.96
CA TRP A 65 -2.45 -14.09 -1.84
C TRP A 65 -2.99 -13.74 -3.22
N THR A 66 -4.28 -13.95 -3.43
CA THR A 66 -5.04 -13.35 -4.54
C THR A 66 -5.78 -12.13 -4.00
N ILE A 67 -5.48 -10.95 -4.53
CA ILE A 67 -6.07 -9.69 -4.09
C ILE A 67 -6.98 -9.15 -5.19
N THR A 68 -8.19 -8.75 -4.80
CA THR A 68 -9.12 -8.02 -5.65
C THR A 68 -9.59 -6.76 -4.93
N SER A 69 -9.42 -5.59 -5.52
CA SER A 69 -9.81 -4.30 -4.95
C SER A 69 -10.33 -3.32 -6.00
N THR A 70 -11.13 -2.37 -5.53
CA THR A 70 -11.70 -1.27 -6.31
C THR A 70 -11.54 0.02 -5.53
N CYS A 71 -11.15 1.09 -6.21
CA CYS A 71 -10.94 2.41 -5.62
C CYS A 71 -12.04 3.39 -6.04
N SER A 72 -12.63 4.09 -5.07
CA SER A 72 -13.54 5.21 -5.33
C SER A 72 -12.75 6.49 -5.64
N ASN A 73 -11.59 6.64 -4.99
CA ASN A 73 -10.60 7.69 -5.17
C ASN A 73 -9.21 7.17 -4.72
N PRO A 74 -8.12 7.95 -4.90
CA PRO A 74 -6.77 7.46 -4.61
C PRO A 74 -6.48 7.05 -3.15
N VAL A 75 -7.29 7.47 -2.18
CA VAL A 75 -7.08 7.20 -0.75
C VAL A 75 -8.16 6.32 -0.14
N ASP A 76 -9.13 5.89 -0.94
CA ASP A 76 -10.28 5.08 -0.51
C ASP A 76 -10.48 3.94 -1.51
N CYS A 77 -9.89 2.80 -1.15
CA CYS A 77 -10.04 1.55 -1.87
C CYS A 77 -10.51 0.47 -0.92
N THR A 78 -11.32 -0.45 -1.43
CA THR A 78 -11.79 -1.61 -0.68
C THR A 78 -11.70 -2.85 -1.54
N GLY A 79 -11.59 -4.02 -0.91
CA GLY A 79 -11.41 -5.27 -1.62
C GLY A 79 -11.40 -6.48 -0.70
N GLN A 80 -10.93 -7.59 -1.26
CA GLN A 80 -10.75 -8.86 -0.57
C GLN A 80 -9.37 -9.45 -0.87
N VAL A 81 -8.82 -10.13 0.12
CA VAL A 81 -7.63 -10.98 0.01
C VAL A 81 -8.07 -12.42 0.24
N THR A 82 -7.66 -13.31 -0.66
CA THR A 82 -7.79 -14.77 -0.50
C THR A 82 -6.40 -15.36 -0.38
N SER A 83 -6.12 -16.07 0.70
CA SER A 83 -4.85 -16.78 0.89
C SER A 83 -5.00 -18.26 0.56
N ASP A 84 -3.96 -18.83 -0.03
CA ASP A 84 -3.73 -20.27 -0.17
C ASP A 84 -3.73 -21.04 1.17
N GLN A 85 -3.56 -20.36 2.31
CA GLN A 85 -3.72 -20.93 3.65
C GLN A 85 -5.20 -21.09 4.07
N GLY A 86 -6.15 -20.88 3.17
CA GLY A 86 -7.57 -21.19 3.38
C GLY A 86 -8.35 -20.12 4.13
N TRP A 87 -7.89 -18.86 4.12
CA TRP A 87 -8.61 -17.74 4.73
C TRP A 87 -8.86 -16.61 3.73
N THR A 88 -9.88 -15.82 4.02
CA THR A 88 -10.22 -14.57 3.31
C THR A 88 -10.38 -13.43 4.29
N ALA A 89 -9.95 -12.23 3.90
CA ALA A 89 -10.04 -11.04 4.73
C ALA A 89 -10.21 -9.76 3.89
N PRO A 90 -11.00 -8.78 4.38
CA PRO A 90 -11.15 -7.52 3.68
C PRO A 90 -9.82 -6.77 3.62
N ILE A 91 -9.55 -6.16 2.48
CA ILE A 91 -8.45 -5.21 2.30
C ILE A 91 -9.01 -3.82 2.07
N ARG A 92 -8.36 -2.82 2.64
CA ARG A 92 -8.71 -1.42 2.47
C ARG A 92 -7.46 -0.57 2.35
N HIS A 93 -7.52 0.47 1.53
CA HIS A 93 -6.49 1.48 1.44
C HIS A 93 -6.94 2.70 2.24
N ASN A 94 -6.09 3.16 3.15
CA ASN A 94 -6.34 4.36 3.94
C ASN A 94 -5.11 5.26 3.80
N SER A 95 -5.26 6.37 3.07
CA SER A 95 -4.22 7.39 2.81
C SER A 95 -2.91 6.89 2.23
N ASP A 96 -2.10 6.19 3.03
CA ASP A 96 -0.70 5.88 2.79
C ASP A 96 -0.38 4.38 2.87
N ALA A 97 -1.34 3.54 3.27
CA ALA A 97 -1.12 2.12 3.39
C ALA A 97 -2.36 1.28 3.09
N TRP A 98 -2.10 0.09 2.57
CA TRP A 98 -3.04 -1.02 2.52
C TRP A 98 -3.10 -1.70 3.87
N ILE A 99 -4.30 -2.04 4.30
CA ILE A 99 -4.60 -2.68 5.57
C ILE A 99 -5.43 -3.93 5.31
N VAL A 100 -4.98 -5.05 5.87
CA VAL A 100 -5.72 -6.31 5.90
C VAL A 100 -5.87 -6.71 7.36
N GLU A 101 -7.10 -6.95 7.79
CA GLU A 101 -7.41 -7.28 9.19
C GLU A 101 -8.21 -8.58 9.23
N ARG A 102 -7.80 -9.51 10.09
CA ARG A 102 -8.49 -10.79 10.31
C ARG A 102 -8.35 -11.25 11.74
N GLU A 103 -9.22 -12.17 12.11
CA GLU A 103 -9.08 -12.93 13.34
C GLU A 103 -8.40 -14.27 13.06
N VAL A 104 -7.49 -14.68 13.94
CA VAL A 104 -6.82 -15.97 13.94
C VAL A 104 -7.34 -16.77 15.12
N PRO A 105 -8.18 -17.80 14.90
CA PRO A 105 -8.75 -18.57 16.00
C PRO A 105 -7.66 -19.37 16.72
N ASN A 106 -7.83 -19.54 18.04
CA ASN A 106 -6.95 -20.35 18.89
C ASN A 106 -5.46 -19.97 18.81
N TRP A 107 -5.14 -18.69 18.67
CA TRP A 107 -3.79 -18.19 18.46
C TRP A 107 -2.98 -18.13 19.76
N GLU A 108 -3.48 -17.44 20.79
CA GLU A 108 -2.80 -17.31 22.06
C GLU A 108 -3.09 -18.55 22.92
N LYS A 109 -2.09 -19.40 23.11
CA LYS A 109 -2.21 -20.62 23.92
C LYS A 109 -2.08 -20.30 25.40
N CYS A 110 -3.06 -20.72 26.18
CA CYS A 110 -3.08 -20.49 27.62
C CYS A 110 -2.52 -21.69 28.40
N PRO A 111 -1.93 -21.47 29.58
CA PRO A 111 -1.39 -22.56 30.42
C PRO A 111 -2.44 -23.58 30.89
N ASP A 112 -3.72 -23.20 30.92
CA ASP A 112 -4.84 -24.06 31.29
C ASP A 112 -5.33 -24.97 30.13
N GLY A 113 -4.66 -24.91 28.97
CA GLY A 113 -4.99 -25.68 27.77
C GLY A 113 -6.04 -25.03 26.87
N THR A 114 -6.61 -23.89 27.26
CA THR A 114 -7.49 -23.09 26.41
C THR A 114 -6.68 -22.24 25.40
N ALA A 115 -7.37 -21.56 24.49
CA ALA A 115 -6.74 -20.60 23.60
C ALA A 115 -7.66 -19.42 23.30
N ALA A 116 -7.07 -18.22 23.23
CA ALA A 116 -7.76 -17.00 22.82
C ALA A 116 -7.51 -16.68 21.32
N PRO A 117 -8.44 -16.01 20.63
CA PRO A 117 -8.23 -15.56 19.26
C PRO A 117 -7.15 -14.47 19.19
N GLY A 118 -6.46 -14.34 18.07
CA GLY A 118 -5.54 -13.24 17.80
C GLY A 118 -6.13 -12.29 16.76
N HIS A 119 -6.03 -10.98 16.99
CA HIS A 119 -6.37 -9.97 15.99
C HIS A 119 -5.12 -9.65 15.17
N GLN A 120 -5.09 -10.14 13.92
CA GLN A 120 -3.97 -10.00 13.00
C GLN A 120 -4.24 -8.86 12.01
N ARG A 121 -3.29 -7.94 11.92
CA ARG A 121 -3.34 -6.75 11.08
C ARG A 121 -2.06 -6.64 10.27
N TYR A 122 -2.21 -6.62 8.95
CA TYR A 122 -1.17 -6.28 8.01
C TYR A 122 -1.30 -4.81 7.63
N ARG A 123 -0.19 -4.07 7.64
CA ARG A 123 -0.11 -2.70 7.13
C ARG A 123 1.09 -2.59 6.21
N PHE A 124 0.88 -2.27 4.94
CA PHE A 124 1.94 -2.26 3.94
C PHE A 124 1.70 -1.22 2.83
N TRP A 125 2.78 -0.82 2.17
CA TRP A 125 2.81 0.23 1.15
C TRP A 125 3.92 -0.05 0.14
N PRO A 126 3.88 0.53 -1.07
CA PRO A 126 4.87 0.23 -2.10
C PRO A 126 6.24 0.84 -1.74
N VAL A 127 7.31 0.05 -1.90
CA VAL A 127 8.67 0.43 -1.50
C VAL A 127 9.71 0.10 -2.56
N ASP A 128 10.79 0.87 -2.62
CA ASP A 128 11.97 0.56 -3.42
C ASP A 128 12.92 -0.42 -2.72
N ALA A 129 14.04 -0.73 -3.37
CA ALA A 129 15.08 -1.62 -2.85
C ALA A 129 15.75 -1.13 -1.55
N THR A 130 15.63 0.16 -1.24
CA THR A 130 16.16 0.78 -0.02
C THR A 130 15.11 0.88 1.10
N GLY A 131 13.87 0.47 0.82
CA GLY A 131 12.76 0.51 1.77
C GLY A 131 12.03 1.85 1.83
N TYR A 132 12.35 2.81 0.96
CA TYR A 132 11.63 4.08 0.86
C TYR A 132 10.36 3.91 0.02
N VAL A 133 9.36 4.76 0.27
CA VAL A 133 8.09 4.73 -0.47
C VAL A 133 8.35 5.00 -1.95
N ALA A 134 7.88 4.08 -2.81
CA ALA A 134 8.04 4.18 -4.26
C ALA A 134 6.75 3.74 -4.96
N VAL A 135 5.94 4.71 -5.40
CA VAL A 135 4.65 4.45 -6.06
C VAL A 135 4.85 3.62 -7.34
N GLY A 136 4.03 2.60 -7.54
CA GLY A 136 4.12 1.68 -8.68
C GLY A 136 5.19 0.59 -8.52
N SER A 137 5.85 0.49 -7.37
CA SER A 137 6.75 -0.64 -7.09
C SER A 137 5.97 -1.96 -7.05
N PRO A 138 6.49 -3.05 -7.67
CA PRO A 138 5.91 -4.39 -7.57
C PRO A 138 6.14 -5.02 -6.17
N THR A 139 6.93 -4.36 -5.32
CA THR A 139 7.20 -4.77 -3.96
C THR A 139 6.51 -3.81 -2.99
N LEU A 140 5.78 -4.38 -2.04
CA LEU A 140 5.23 -3.67 -0.89
C LEU A 140 5.92 -4.15 0.39
N GLY A 141 6.28 -3.20 1.24
CA GLY A 141 6.89 -3.43 2.54
C GLY A 141 5.97 -2.96 3.66
N GLY A 142 6.11 -3.55 4.83
CA GLY A 142 5.27 -3.18 5.96
C GLY A 142 5.48 -4.02 7.21
N GLU A 143 4.40 -4.18 7.95
CA GLU A 143 4.37 -4.90 9.21
C GLU A 143 3.13 -5.80 9.27
N GLU A 144 3.33 -7.01 9.80
CA GLU A 144 2.26 -7.83 10.37
C GLU A 144 2.28 -7.66 11.89
N ARG A 145 1.12 -7.39 12.48
CA ARG A 145 0.92 -7.36 13.92
C ARG A 145 -0.23 -8.26 14.32
N THR A 146 0.03 -9.19 15.23
CA THR A 146 -1.01 -10.01 15.87
C THR A 146 -1.10 -9.68 17.35
N THR A 147 -2.31 -9.37 17.83
CA THR A 147 -2.57 -8.96 19.21
C THR A 147 -3.65 -9.83 19.84
N GLY A 148 -3.35 -10.42 20.99
CA GLY A 148 -4.31 -11.16 21.81
C GLY A 148 -5.24 -10.23 22.60
N PRO A 149 -6.40 -10.71 23.12
CA PRO A 149 -7.30 -9.92 23.94
C PRO A 149 -6.66 -9.54 25.28
N SER A 150 -7.05 -8.40 25.84
CA SER A 150 -6.56 -8.01 27.17
C SER A 150 -7.10 -8.96 28.23
N GLY A 151 -6.24 -9.42 29.14
CA GLY A 151 -6.63 -10.37 30.19
C GLY A 151 -6.77 -11.82 29.72
N ALA A 152 -6.47 -12.11 28.45
CA ALA A 152 -6.37 -13.48 27.97
C ALA A 152 -5.34 -14.27 28.79
N CYS A 153 -5.58 -15.58 28.94
CA CYS A 153 -4.72 -16.50 29.68
C CYS A 153 -4.42 -16.10 31.14
N GLY A 154 -5.28 -15.27 31.77
CA GLY A 154 -5.11 -14.81 33.15
C GLY A 154 -3.97 -13.81 33.34
N VAL A 155 -3.41 -13.26 32.25
CA VAL A 155 -2.33 -12.29 32.29
C VAL A 155 -2.88 -10.91 31.92
N ASN A 156 -2.70 -9.93 32.80
CA ASN A 156 -3.09 -8.54 32.53
C ASN A 156 -2.03 -7.82 31.66
N LYS A 157 -1.69 -8.43 30.52
CA LYS A 157 -0.78 -7.90 29.51
C LYS A 157 -1.18 -8.50 28.16
N LEU A 158 -1.37 -7.65 27.15
CA LEU A 158 -1.62 -8.11 25.78
C LEU A 158 -0.40 -8.87 25.27
N LEU A 159 -0.60 -10.06 24.70
CA LEU A 159 0.40 -10.67 23.84
C LEU A 159 0.39 -9.96 22.49
N VAL A 160 1.49 -9.31 22.14
CA VAL A 160 1.66 -8.64 20.84
C VAL A 160 2.87 -9.24 20.14
N ILE A 161 2.64 -9.85 18.97
CA ILE A 161 3.69 -10.26 18.05
C ILE A 161 3.69 -9.29 16.87
N ARG A 162 4.87 -8.76 16.50
CA ARG A 162 5.07 -7.95 15.31
C ARG A 162 6.18 -8.51 14.46
N MET A 163 5.95 -8.64 13.17
CA MET A 163 6.90 -9.15 12.18
C MET A 163 7.03 -8.16 11.03
N PRO A 164 8.24 -7.93 10.48
CA PRO A 164 8.38 -7.27 9.19
C PRO A 164 7.63 -8.05 8.12
N PHE A 165 6.89 -7.34 7.27
CA PHE A 165 6.07 -7.92 6.22
C PHE A 165 6.55 -7.44 4.85
N ARG A 166 6.52 -8.36 3.88
CA ARG A 166 6.83 -8.09 2.49
C ARG A 166 5.80 -8.78 1.61
N LEU A 167 5.36 -8.07 0.58
CA LEU A 167 4.45 -8.57 -0.45
C LEU A 167 5.08 -8.31 -1.80
N ASP A 168 5.29 -9.37 -2.58
CA ASP A 168 5.86 -9.29 -3.93
C ASP A 168 4.84 -9.78 -4.95
N GLU A 169 4.64 -9.02 -6.02
CA GLU A 169 3.80 -9.45 -7.13
C GLU A 169 4.38 -10.69 -7.82
N VAL A 170 3.53 -11.69 -8.06
CA VAL A 170 3.86 -12.89 -8.83
C VAL A 170 3.49 -12.61 -10.28
N ALA A 171 4.51 -12.36 -11.10
CA ALA A 171 4.40 -12.01 -12.52
C ALA A 171 3.53 -12.97 -13.35
#